data_AF-A0A1V9V8S3-F1
#
_entry.id   AF-A0A1V9V8S3-F1
#
_cell.length_a   1.000
_cell.length_b   1.000
_cell.length_c   1.000
_cell.angle_alpha   90.00
_cell.angle_beta   90.00
_cell.angle_gamma   90.00
#
_symmetry.space_group_name_H-M   'P 1'
#
loop_
_entity.id
_entity.type
_entity.pdbx_description
1 polymer ?
#
loop_
_entity_poly.entity_id
_entity_poly.type
_entity_poly.pdbx_seq_one_letter_code
_entity_poly.pdbx_strand_id
1 'polypeptide(L)'
;MSINDIVPYQFTLPASPYVAKGNTSIDIDFLKKQKEFLQTFCDILIIEGAGGLLVPLKKDFFMIDLIKEFDCKTFLITPSKLGCINDTLLSYEALKNRKIDFEFFINLYQDIDSFDKVSKPFLEDYFGELKFLQDV
;
A
#
# COMPACT_ATOMS: atom_id res chain seq x y z
N MET A 1 8.93 -24.03 -1.48
CA MET A 1 8.55 -22.68 -1.94
C MET A 1 9.67 -22.12 -2.79
N SER A 2 9.32 -21.43 -3.86
CA SER A 2 10.18 -20.70 -4.78
C SER A 2 9.80 -19.22 -4.77
N ILE A 3 10.64 -18.36 -5.36
CA ILE A 3 10.33 -16.93 -5.46
C ILE A 3 9.04 -16.66 -6.23
N ASN A 4 8.70 -17.51 -7.19
CA ASN A 4 7.49 -17.38 -8.00
C ASN A 4 6.21 -17.67 -7.20
N ASP A 5 6.32 -18.38 -6.07
CA ASP A 5 5.17 -18.61 -5.20
C ASP A 5 4.81 -17.34 -4.41
N ILE A 6 5.83 -16.53 -4.08
CA ILE A 6 5.73 -15.32 -3.24
C ILE A 6 5.43 -14.09 -4.10
N VAL A 7 6.12 -13.93 -5.23
CA VAL A 7 5.94 -12.81 -6.17
C VAL A 7 5.61 -13.38 -7.56
N PRO A 8 4.35 -13.81 -7.78
CA PRO A 8 3.97 -14.52 -9.01
C PRO A 8 4.04 -13.67 -10.29
N TYR A 9 3.88 -12.35 -10.18
CA TYR A 9 4.00 -11.43 -11.31
C TYR A 9 5.24 -10.55 -11.14
N GLN A 10 6.25 -10.77 -11.98
CA GLN A 10 7.50 -10.04 -12.00
C GLN A 10 7.73 -9.49 -13.41
N PHE A 11 8.01 -8.20 -13.51
CA PHE A 11 8.23 -7.51 -14.77
C PHE A 11 9.55 -6.74 -14.72
N THR A 12 10.27 -6.70 -15.84
CA THR A 12 11.58 -6.03 -15.92
C THR A 12 11.47 -4.52 -16.10
N LEU A 13 10.35 -4.03 -16.63
CA LEU A 13 10.11 -2.61 -16.83
C LEU A 13 9.71 -1.94 -15.50
N PRO A 14 10.46 -0.93 -14.99
CA PRO A 14 10.11 -0.22 -13.76
C PRO A 14 8.98 0.79 -14.00
N ALA A 15 7.77 0.26 -14.21
CA ALA A 15 6.54 1.02 -14.44
C ALA A 15 5.39 0.43 -13.61
N SER A 16 4.21 1.05 -13.69
CA SER A 16 3.01 0.45 -13.09
C SER A 16 2.78 -0.98 -13.63
N PRO A 17 2.21 -1.90 -12.84
CA PRO A 17 1.93 -3.27 -13.30
C PRO A 17 1.12 -3.29 -14.61
N TYR A 18 0.18 -2.36 -14.79
CA TYR A 18 -0.58 -2.21 -16.04
C TYR A 18 0.29 -1.98 -17.28
N VAL A 19 1.34 -1.18 -17.16
CA VAL A 19 2.27 -0.88 -18.27
C VAL A 19 3.29 -2.01 -18.39
N ALA A 20 3.88 -2.42 -17.28
CA ALA A 20 4.97 -3.40 -17.23
C ALA A 20 4.54 -4.81 -17.70
N LYS A 21 3.27 -5.18 -17.53
CA LYS A 21 2.76 -6.49 -17.96
C LYS A 21 2.78 -6.69 -19.48
N GLY A 22 2.78 -5.63 -20.28
CA GLY A 22 2.60 -5.70 -21.72
C GLY A 22 1.36 -6.53 -22.10
N ASN A 23 1.58 -7.62 -22.84
CA ASN A 23 0.52 -8.56 -23.26
C ASN A 23 0.13 -9.59 -22.18
N THR A 24 0.85 -9.64 -21.06
CA THR A 24 0.52 -10.54 -19.95
C THR A 24 -0.76 -10.06 -19.25
N SER A 25 -1.64 -11.01 -18.92
CA SER A 25 -2.80 -10.74 -18.09
C SER A 25 -2.45 -11.02 -16.62
N ILE A 26 -2.80 -10.09 -15.74
CA ILE A 26 -2.72 -10.28 -14.30
C ILE A 26 -4.04 -10.92 -13.85
N ASP A 27 -3.98 -12.17 -13.41
CA ASP A 27 -5.11 -12.95 -12.93
C ASP A 27 -5.26 -12.73 -11.41
N ILE A 28 -6.40 -12.15 -11.03
CA ILE A 28 -6.69 -11.81 -9.63
C ILE A 28 -7.11 -13.05 -8.85
N ASP A 29 -7.79 -14.01 -9.47
CA ASP A 29 -8.20 -15.25 -8.80
C ASP A 29 -6.98 -16.13 -8.53
N PHE A 30 -5.99 -16.10 -9.43
CA PHE A 30 -4.69 -16.73 -9.17
C PHE A 30 -3.99 -16.10 -7.97
N LEU A 31 -3.95 -14.76 -7.89
CA LEU A 31 -3.36 -14.06 -6.74
C LEU A 31 -4.05 -14.41 -5.41
N LYS A 32 -5.38 -14.53 -5.41
CA LYS A 32 -6.15 -14.93 -4.21
C LYS A 32 -5.80 -16.35 -3.77
N LYS A 33 -5.68 -17.30 -4.70
CA LYS A 33 -5.23 -18.67 -4.42
C LYS A 33 -3.80 -18.72 -3.89
N GLN A 34 -2.90 -17.90 -4.44
CA GLN A 34 -1.53 -17.80 -3.94
C GLN A 34 -1.50 -17.25 -2.51
N LYS A 35 -2.30 -16.22 -2.19
CA LYS A 35 -2.47 -15.73 -0.82
C LYS A 35 -2.88 -16.86 0.13
N GLU A 36 -3.96 -17.58 -0.19
CA GLU A 36 -4.47 -18.69 0.61
C GLU A 36 -3.43 -19.79 0.80
N PHE A 37 -2.69 -20.14 -0.25
CA PHE A 37 -1.60 -21.10 -0.18
C PHE A 37 -0.49 -20.63 0.76
N LEU A 38 0.00 -19.39 0.62
CA LEU A 38 1.07 -18.84 1.46
C LEU A 38 0.67 -18.73 2.94
N GLN A 39 -0.61 -18.44 3.22
CA GLN A 39 -1.15 -18.41 4.58
C GLN A 39 -1.03 -19.77 5.30
N THR A 40 -0.92 -20.89 4.58
CA THR A 40 -0.72 -22.20 5.22
C THR A 40 0.68 -22.39 5.84
N PHE A 41 1.62 -21.50 5.53
CA PHE A 41 3.02 -21.59 5.98
C PHE A 41 3.39 -20.59 7.08
N CYS A 42 2.48 -19.71 7.49
CA CYS A 42 2.77 -18.64 8.44
C CYS A 42 1.54 -18.24 9.26
N ASP A 43 1.75 -17.81 10.50
CA ASP A 43 0.69 -17.25 11.33
C ASP A 43 0.25 -15.87 10.83
N ILE A 44 1.18 -15.12 10.23
CA ILE A 44 0.96 -13.78 9.69
C ILE A 44 1.60 -13.70 8.30
N LEU A 45 0.79 -13.45 7.28
CA LEU A 45 1.23 -13.15 5.92
C LEU A 45 1.19 -11.63 5.69
N ILE A 46 2.35 -11.03 5.44
CA ILE A 46 2.46 -9.63 5.03
C ILE A 46 2.41 -9.56 3.49
N ILE A 47 1.58 -8.66 2.97
CA ILE A 47 1.40 -8.44 1.53
C ILE A 47 1.74 -6.98 1.24
N GLU A 48 2.80 -6.77 0.48
CA GLU A 48 3.16 -5.44 -0.02
C GLU A 48 2.55 -5.22 -1.41
N GLY A 49 1.84 -4.10 -1.58
CA GLY A 49 1.40 -3.67 -2.90
C GLY A 49 2.57 -3.12 -3.74
N ALA A 50 2.35 -2.90 -5.03
CA ALA A 50 3.34 -2.29 -5.92
C ALA A 50 2.99 -0.82 -6.23
N GLY A 51 3.84 0.11 -5.79
CA GLY A 51 3.67 1.54 -6.04
C GLY A 51 2.73 2.22 -5.06
N GLY A 52 1.43 2.35 -5.39
CA GLY A 52 0.48 3.10 -4.57
C GLY A 52 -0.98 2.73 -4.85
N LEU A 53 -1.91 3.26 -4.06
CA LEU A 53 -3.32 2.85 -4.06
C LEU A 53 -3.99 2.91 -5.43
N LEU A 54 -3.75 3.99 -6.19
CA LEU A 54 -4.33 4.20 -7.52
C LEU A 54 -3.41 3.74 -8.67
N VAL A 55 -2.40 2.92 -8.37
CA VAL A 55 -1.58 2.31 -9.42
C VAL A 55 -2.40 1.21 -10.12
N PRO A 56 -2.54 1.26 -11.45
CA PRO A 56 -3.38 0.32 -12.18
C PRO A 56 -2.70 -1.06 -12.32
N LEU A 57 -3.49 -2.12 -12.15
CA LEU A 57 -3.17 -3.48 -12.57
C LEU A 57 -3.87 -3.82 -13.89
N LYS A 58 -5.10 -3.32 -14.06
CA LYS A 58 -5.91 -3.37 -15.30
C LYS A 58 -6.47 -1.97 -15.57
N LYS A 59 -7.15 -1.79 -16.71
CA LYS A 59 -7.70 -0.49 -17.13
C LYS A 59 -8.60 0.14 -16.05
N ASP A 60 -9.48 -0.66 -15.46
CA ASP A 60 -10.47 -0.23 -14.48
C ASP A 60 -10.30 -1.00 -13.14
N PHE A 61 -9.06 -1.42 -12.84
CA PHE A 61 -8.73 -2.14 -11.60
C PHE A 61 -7.36 -1.71 -11.08
N PHE A 62 -7.35 -1.21 -9.86
CA PHE A 62 -6.20 -0.56 -9.21
C PHE A 62 -5.75 -1.34 -7.98
N MET A 63 -4.57 -0.99 -7.44
CA MET A 63 -4.02 -1.66 -6.26
C MET A 63 -4.97 -1.64 -5.07
N ILE A 64 -5.67 -0.54 -4.88
CA ILE A 64 -6.68 -0.39 -3.83
C ILE A 64 -7.89 -1.33 -4.01
N ASP A 65 -8.22 -1.74 -5.23
CA ASP A 65 -9.27 -2.72 -5.47
C ASP A 65 -8.76 -4.14 -5.14
N LEU A 66 -7.46 -4.40 -5.34
CA LEU A 66 -6.82 -5.65 -4.88
C LEU A 66 -6.87 -5.81 -3.36
N ILE A 67 -6.68 -4.71 -2.61
CA ILE A 67 -6.81 -4.72 -1.15
C ILE A 67 -8.20 -5.24 -0.75
N LYS A 68 -9.24 -4.74 -1.43
CA LYS A 68 -10.62 -5.16 -1.19
C LYS A 68 -10.87 -6.62 -1.58
N GLU A 69 -10.32 -7.09 -2.70
CA GLU A 69 -10.40 -8.50 -3.11
C GLU A 69 -9.71 -9.45 -2.16
N PHE A 70 -8.65 -8.98 -1.48
CA PHE A 70 -7.90 -9.77 -0.52
C PHE A 70 -8.56 -9.82 0.86
N ASP A 71 -9.45 -8.88 1.15
CA ASP A 71 -10.19 -8.78 2.42
C ASP A 71 -9.26 -8.95 3.64
N CYS A 72 -8.21 -8.13 3.67
CA CYS A 72 -7.17 -8.19 4.68
C CYS A 72 -7.08 -6.90 5.49
N LYS A 73 -6.54 -7.02 6.71
CA LYS A 73 -6.13 -5.84 7.49
C LYS A 73 -5.17 -5.00 6.65
N THR A 74 -5.43 -3.71 6.58
CA THR A 74 -4.70 -2.79 5.71
C THR A 74 -3.93 -1.77 6.55
N PHE A 75 -2.67 -1.57 6.18
CA PHE A 75 -1.81 -0.54 6.76
C PHE A 75 -1.48 0.47 5.67
N LEU A 76 -1.88 1.73 5.87
CA LEU A 76 -1.49 2.84 5.02
C LEU A 76 -0.21 3.46 5.57
N ILE A 77 0.89 3.36 4.82
CA ILE A 77 2.16 3.98 5.18
C ILE A 77 2.34 5.26 4.37
N THR A 78 2.49 6.40 5.03
CA THR A 78 2.69 7.71 4.39
C THR A 78 4.09 8.25 4.65
N PRO A 79 4.68 9.03 3.73
CA PRO A 79 6.03 9.55 3.90
C PRO A 79 6.07 10.72 4.90
N SER A 80 7.25 11.07 5.39
CA SER A 80 7.48 12.26 6.23
C SER A 80 8.06 13.47 5.48
N LYS A 81 8.31 13.34 4.18
CA LYS A 81 8.91 14.42 3.37
C LYS A 81 7.99 15.63 3.20
N LEU A 82 8.54 16.80 2.88
CA LEU A 82 7.74 17.97 2.54
C LEU A 82 6.71 17.65 1.43
N GLY A 83 5.45 18.03 1.65
CA GLY A 83 4.32 17.68 0.80
C GLY A 83 3.51 16.49 1.29
N CYS A 84 3.98 15.76 2.32
CA CYS A 84 3.30 14.58 2.84
C CYS A 84 1.90 14.82 3.38
N ILE A 85 1.55 16.05 3.79
CA ILE A 85 0.19 16.38 4.23
C ILE A 85 -0.81 16.04 3.13
N ASN A 86 -0.57 16.53 1.91
CA ASN A 86 -1.45 16.28 0.78
C ASN A 86 -1.48 14.79 0.42
N ASP A 87 -0.31 14.16 0.31
CA ASP A 87 -0.19 12.74 -0.05
C ASP A 87 -0.92 11.84 0.96
N THR A 88 -0.83 12.17 2.26
CA THR A 88 -1.51 11.49 3.35
C THR A 88 -3.02 11.64 3.21
N LEU A 89 -3.53 12.87 3.10
CA LEU A 89 -4.97 13.14 3.00
C LEU A 89 -5.57 12.48 1.75
N LEU A 90 -4.93 12.57 0.59
CA LEU A 90 -5.42 11.95 -0.65
C LEU A 90 -5.48 10.42 -0.54
N SER A 91 -4.46 9.80 0.05
CA SER A 91 -4.41 8.34 0.21
C SER A 91 -5.44 7.86 1.24
N TYR A 92 -5.55 8.59 2.34
CA TYR A 92 -6.52 8.34 3.42
C TYR A 92 -7.96 8.43 2.90
N GLU A 93 -8.29 9.48 2.16
CA GLU A 93 -9.60 9.67 1.52
C GLU A 93 -9.88 8.58 0.47
N ALA A 94 -8.89 8.15 -0.30
CA ALA A 94 -9.08 7.10 -1.31
C ALA A 94 -9.51 5.76 -0.69
N LEU A 95 -8.94 5.39 0.46
CA LEU A 95 -9.32 4.20 1.24
C LEU A 95 -10.69 4.36 1.88
N LYS A 96 -10.96 5.50 2.54
CA LYS A 96 -12.27 5.79 3.14
C LYS A 96 -13.40 5.74 2.11
N ASN A 97 -13.21 6.38 0.95
CA ASN A 97 -14.21 6.40 -0.12
C ASN A 97 -14.53 5.00 -0.68
N ARG A 98 -13.58 4.06 -0.59
CA ARG A 98 -13.79 2.66 -0.97
C ARG A 98 -14.28 1.77 0.18
N LYS A 99 -14.48 2.34 1.36
CA LYS A 99 -14.90 1.64 2.59
C LYS A 99 -13.97 0.48 2.94
N ILE A 100 -12.66 0.73 2.81
CA ILE A 100 -11.63 -0.20 3.27
C ILE A 100 -11.24 0.26 4.68
N ASP A 101 -11.25 -0.66 5.63
CA ASP A 101 -10.76 -0.40 6.99
C ASP A 101 -9.23 -0.47 7.00
N PHE A 102 -8.59 0.53 7.60
CA PHE A 102 -7.14 0.62 7.66
C PHE A 102 -6.66 1.34 8.90
N GLU A 103 -5.44 1.03 9.31
CA GLU A 103 -4.65 1.87 10.20
C GLU A 103 -3.62 2.64 9.38
N PHE A 104 -3.35 3.90 9.73
CA PHE A 104 -2.33 4.68 9.05
C PHE A 104 -1.13 4.92 9.96
N PHE A 105 0.06 4.91 9.37
CA PHE A 105 1.33 5.15 10.02
C PHE A 105 2.17 6.10 9.16
N ILE A 106 2.92 6.97 9.80
CA ILE A 106 3.89 7.84 9.13
C ILE A 106 5.26 7.16 9.20
N ASN A 107 5.92 7.02 8.06
CA ASN A 107 7.30 6.57 8.00
C ASN A 107 8.25 7.78 8.12
N LEU A 108 8.79 8.01 9.32
CA LEU A 108 9.82 9.03 9.58
C LEU A 108 11.18 8.60 9.02
N TYR A 109 11.38 8.85 7.73
CA TYR A 109 12.63 8.53 7.05
C TYR A 109 13.21 9.74 6.32
N GLN A 110 12.39 10.45 5.54
CA GLN A 110 12.82 11.63 4.79
C GLN A 110 12.49 12.89 5.58
N ASP A 111 13.37 13.89 5.52
CA ASP A 111 13.16 15.21 6.14
C ASP A 111 12.85 15.15 7.65
N ILE A 112 13.37 14.12 8.35
CA ILE A 112 13.08 13.83 9.77
C ILE A 112 13.31 15.05 10.66
N ASP A 113 14.42 15.77 10.45
CA ASP A 113 14.81 16.95 11.23
C ASP A 113 13.83 18.13 11.09
N SER A 114 13.02 18.13 10.03
CA SER A 114 12.07 19.21 9.75
C SER A 114 10.62 18.82 9.96
N PHE A 115 10.29 17.51 9.96
CA PHE A 115 8.92 16.99 10.00
C PHE A 115 8.09 17.58 11.15
N ASP A 116 8.68 17.61 12.35
CA ASP A 116 8.06 18.16 13.58
C ASP A 116 7.61 19.61 13.43
N LYS A 117 8.29 20.39 12.58
CA LYS A 117 7.97 21.81 12.35
C LYS A 117 7.09 22.03 11.14
N VAL A 118 7.25 21.23 10.08
CA VAL A 118 6.66 21.52 8.76
C VAL A 118 5.38 20.75 8.46
N SER A 119 5.17 19.59 9.10
CA SER A 119 4.03 18.72 8.75
C SER A 119 3.30 18.16 9.96
N LYS A 120 4.02 17.80 11.01
CA LYS A 120 3.44 17.25 12.24
C LYS A 120 2.34 18.13 12.86
N PRO A 121 2.47 19.47 13.00
CA PRO A 121 1.46 20.26 13.70
C PRO A 121 0.08 20.19 13.05
N PHE A 122 0.01 20.19 11.71
CA PHE A 122 -1.25 20.03 11.00
C PHE A 122 -1.78 18.59 11.10
N LEU A 123 -0.91 17.59 10.94
CA LEU A 123 -1.32 16.20 10.98
C LEU A 123 -1.85 15.80 12.36
N GLU A 124 -1.25 16.31 13.44
CA GLU A 124 -1.73 16.13 14.81
C GLU A 124 -3.06 16.83 15.06
N ASP A 125 -3.24 18.07 14.58
CA ASP A 125 -4.51 18.80 14.70
C ASP A 125 -5.65 18.07 13.95
N TYR A 126 -5.34 17.51 12.77
CA TYR A 126 -6.33 16.86 11.92
C TYR A 126 -6.68 15.42 12.34
N PHE A 127 -5.68 14.62 12.72
CA PHE A 127 -5.86 13.20 13.03
C PHE A 127 -5.82 12.87 14.53
N GLY A 128 -5.37 13.80 15.38
CA GLY A 128 -5.08 13.54 16.78
C GLY A 128 -3.72 12.88 16.96
N GLU A 129 -3.67 11.82 17.77
CA GLU A 129 -2.43 11.07 18.01
C GLU A 129 -1.94 10.39 16.72
N LEU A 130 -0.71 10.72 16.32
CA LEU A 130 -0.06 10.15 15.15
C LEU A 130 0.69 8.88 15.53
N LYS A 131 0.58 7.85 14.69
CA LYS A 131 1.37 6.62 14.79
C LYS A 131 2.53 6.67 13.81
N PHE A 132 3.70 6.23 14.25
CA PHE A 132 4.89 6.15 13.41
C PHE A 132 5.28 4.69 13.17
N LEU A 133 5.77 4.40 11.97
CA LEU A 133 6.21 3.05 11.61
C LEU A 133 7.39 2.58 12.48
N GLN A 134 8.19 3.52 12.99
CA GLN A 134 9.34 3.29 13.85
C GLN A 134 8.96 2.77 15.25
N ASP A 135 7.71 2.95 15.66
CA ASP A 135 7.22 2.56 17.00
C ASP A 135 6.59 1.16 17.01
N VAL A 136 6.58 0.47 15.86
CA VAL A 136 6.01 -0.87 15.64
C VAL A 136 7.13 -1.90 15.53
#